data_AF-G0VPC7-F1
#
_entry.id   AF-G0VPC7-F1
#
_cell.length_a   1.000
_cell.length_b   1.000
_cell.length_c   1.000
_cell.angle_alpha   90.00
_cell.angle_beta   90.00
_cell.angle_gamma   90.00
#
_symmetry.space_group_name_H-M   'P 1'
#
loop_
_entity.id
_entity.type
_entity.pdbx_description
1 polymer ?
#
loop_
_entity_poly.entity_id
_entity_poly.type
_entity_poly.pdbx_seq_one_letter_code
_entity_poly.pdbx_strand_id
1 'polypeptide(L)'
;MQKSKKRNLEIGSNAGETTTATLVFMALHDDYGFGQKRLERIKMKCNEYNRQEIKNDPTFQGTAFIAMRQKMEKLGVSERLERDFINWIISGVGLNGRYQRTSAMASVEASYIHLFLAIHELFGFGAQRLKTIQHKIKFYAGCIRDGEPGIEEFMKCMAVECGQVYPGLIACEEKYGEVKIYG
;
A
#
# COMPACT_ATOMS: atom_id res chain seq x y z
N MET A 1 25.03 15.62 4.79
CA MET A 1 23.87 15.89 3.89
C MET A 1 23.31 14.64 3.20
N GLN A 2 24.13 13.81 2.52
CA GLN A 2 23.65 12.61 1.81
C GLN A 2 22.97 11.54 2.70
N LYS A 3 23.48 11.29 3.92
CA LYS A 3 22.89 10.31 4.86
C LYS A 3 21.45 10.69 5.30
N SER A 4 21.18 11.98 5.52
CA SER A 4 19.84 12.47 5.90
C SER A 4 18.85 12.38 4.73
N LYS A 5 19.30 12.69 3.50
CA LYS A 5 18.49 12.51 2.29
C LYS A 5 18.08 11.05 2.09
N LYS A 6 19.03 10.11 2.16
CA LYS A 6 18.76 8.68 1.98
C LYS A 6 17.75 8.16 3.02
N ARG A 7 17.95 8.49 4.30
CA ARG A 7 17.04 8.11 5.38
C ARG A 7 15.61 8.64 5.16
N ASN A 8 15.45 9.88 4.71
CA ASN A 8 14.13 10.44 4.43
C ASN A 8 13.44 9.76 3.24
N LEU A 9 14.19 9.32 2.23
CA LEU A 9 13.61 8.54 1.13
C LEU A 9 13.14 7.16 1.63
N GLU A 10 13.96 6.46 2.42
CA GLU A 10 13.60 5.16 3.02
C GLU A 10 12.34 5.24 3.89
N ILE A 11 12.21 6.28 4.72
CA ILE A 11 11.00 6.53 5.53
C ILE A 11 9.76 6.67 4.64
N GLY A 12 9.84 7.54 3.62
CA GLY A 12 8.73 7.74 2.69
C GLY A 12 8.35 6.46 1.94
N SER A 13 9.35 5.73 1.45
CA SER A 13 9.15 4.48 0.72
C SER A 13 8.43 3.43 1.57
N ASN A 14 8.91 3.19 2.79
CA ASN A 14 8.32 2.20 3.69
C ASN A 14 6.89 2.59 4.09
N ALA A 15 6.65 3.88 4.35
CA ALA A 15 5.32 4.38 4.67
C ALA A 15 4.33 4.17 3.51
N GLY A 16 4.74 4.50 2.28
CA GLY A 16 3.91 4.32 1.09
C GLY A 16 3.55 2.86 0.83
N GLU A 17 4.54 1.97 0.89
CA GLU A 17 4.35 0.52 0.66
C GLU A 17 3.45 -0.10 1.73
N THR A 18 3.77 0.15 3.01
CA THR A 18 3.05 -0.45 4.13
C THR A 18 1.60 0.02 4.17
N THR A 19 1.36 1.33 3.96
CA THR A 19 0.00 1.89 3.94
C THR A 19 -0.81 1.28 2.80
N THR A 20 -0.25 1.25 1.59
CA THR A 20 -0.95 0.74 0.42
C THR A 20 -1.30 -0.75 0.57
N ALA A 21 -0.33 -1.56 1.00
CA ALA A 21 -0.55 -2.99 1.22
C ALA A 21 -1.61 -3.25 2.29
N THR A 22 -1.56 -2.53 3.41
CA THR A 22 -2.53 -2.66 4.50
C THR A 22 -3.95 -2.36 4.02
N LEU A 23 -4.16 -1.25 3.29
CA LEU A 23 -5.50 -0.87 2.83
C LEU A 23 -6.04 -1.84 1.77
N VAL A 24 -5.20 -2.31 0.86
CA VAL A 24 -5.62 -3.33 -0.13
C VAL A 24 -5.95 -4.65 0.56
N PHE A 25 -5.17 -5.06 1.57
CA PHE A 25 -5.44 -6.28 2.33
C PHE A 25 -6.72 -6.17 3.15
N MET A 26 -6.97 -5.01 3.78
CA MET A 26 -8.23 -4.73 4.44
C MET A 26 -9.41 -4.85 3.47
N ALA A 27 -9.31 -4.27 2.27
CA ALA A 27 -10.38 -4.37 1.27
C ALA A 27 -10.62 -5.82 0.80
N LEU A 28 -9.55 -6.60 0.63
CA LEU A 28 -9.65 -8.02 0.28
C LEU A 28 -10.23 -8.86 1.41
N HIS A 29 -9.90 -8.53 2.65
CA HIS A 29 -10.44 -9.17 3.83
C HIS A 29 -11.95 -8.88 3.94
N ASP A 30 -12.33 -7.61 3.97
CA ASP A 30 -13.71 -7.17 4.19
C ASP A 30 -14.67 -7.66 3.10
N ASP A 31 -14.29 -7.50 1.82
CA ASP A 31 -15.21 -7.74 0.71
C ASP A 31 -15.11 -9.18 0.14
N TYR A 32 -14.02 -9.92 0.44
CA TYR A 32 -13.76 -11.24 -0.17
C TYR A 32 -13.27 -12.32 0.81
N GLY A 33 -13.17 -12.02 2.12
CA GLY A 33 -12.79 -12.98 3.15
C GLY A 33 -11.36 -13.51 3.01
N PHE A 34 -10.43 -12.67 2.53
CA PHE A 34 -9.03 -13.06 2.41
C PHE A 34 -8.36 -13.10 3.79
N GLY A 35 -8.13 -14.30 4.31
CA GLY A 35 -7.28 -14.52 5.49
C GLY A 35 -5.78 -14.59 5.16
N GLN A 36 -4.98 -14.76 6.21
CA GLN A 36 -3.51 -14.80 6.21
C GLN A 36 -2.88 -15.46 4.96
N LYS A 37 -3.20 -16.74 4.70
CA LYS A 37 -2.57 -17.53 3.63
C LYS A 37 -2.73 -16.90 2.23
N ARG A 38 -3.88 -16.28 1.93
CA ARG A 38 -4.09 -15.65 0.62
C ARG A 38 -3.34 -14.34 0.52
N LEU A 39 -3.31 -13.55 1.59
CA LEU A 39 -2.55 -12.29 1.65
C LEU A 39 -1.04 -12.55 1.55
N GLU A 40 -0.53 -13.59 2.19
CA GLU A 40 0.86 -14.03 2.07
C GLU A 40 1.24 -14.42 0.63
N ARG A 41 0.33 -15.10 -0.10
CA ARG A 41 0.54 -15.39 -1.53
C ARG A 41 0.67 -14.13 -2.36
N ILE A 42 -0.11 -13.09 -2.07
CA ILE A 42 0.01 -11.79 -2.74
C ILE A 42 1.37 -11.17 -2.44
N LYS A 43 1.79 -11.13 -1.16
CA LYS A 43 3.11 -10.60 -0.77
C LYS A 43 4.26 -11.31 -1.48
N MET A 44 4.21 -12.64 -1.52
CA MET A 44 5.22 -13.45 -2.24
C MET A 44 5.25 -13.10 -3.72
N LYS A 45 4.09 -12.91 -4.35
CA LYS A 45 4.00 -12.50 -5.76
C LYS A 45 4.55 -11.10 -6.00
N CYS A 46 4.22 -10.13 -5.14
CA CYS A 46 4.77 -8.78 -5.23
C CYS A 46 6.31 -8.77 -5.07
N ASN A 47 6.86 -9.66 -4.24
CA ASN A 47 8.31 -9.82 -4.11
C ASN A 47 9.00 -10.33 -5.38
N GLU A 48 8.29 -11.04 -6.26
CA GLU A 48 8.81 -11.43 -7.59
C GLU A 48 8.98 -10.20 -8.49
N TYR A 49 8.06 -9.24 -8.44
CA TYR A 49 8.16 -7.97 -9.17
C TYR A 49 9.26 -7.08 -8.57
N ASN A 50 9.30 -6.95 -7.24
CA ASN A 50 10.28 -6.11 -6.52
C ASN A 50 11.75 -6.55 -6.73
N ARG A 51 12.03 -7.84 -7.00
CA ARG A 51 13.39 -8.33 -7.28
C ARG A 51 14.01 -7.72 -8.54
N GLN A 52 13.22 -7.16 -9.46
CA GLN A 52 13.71 -6.67 -10.74
C GLN A 52 13.96 -5.14 -10.77
N GLU A 53 13.38 -4.34 -9.87
CA GLU A 53 13.28 -2.88 -10.09
C GLU A 53 13.90 -1.97 -9.01
N ILE A 54 13.63 -2.21 -7.71
CA ILE A 54 13.97 -1.24 -6.64
C ILE A 54 15.47 -0.96 -6.51
N LYS A 55 16.33 -1.93 -6.84
CA LYS A 55 17.79 -1.78 -6.71
C LYS A 55 18.37 -0.83 -7.76
N ASN A 56 17.75 -0.72 -8.94
CA ASN A 56 18.30 -0.01 -10.09
C ASN A 56 17.44 1.18 -10.53
N ASP A 57 16.17 1.26 -10.10
CA ASP A 57 15.23 2.34 -10.45
C ASP A 57 14.31 2.70 -9.27
N PRO A 58 14.79 3.50 -8.31
CA PRO A 58 14.03 3.88 -7.12
C PRO A 58 12.92 4.91 -7.41
N THR A 59 12.81 5.38 -8.65
CA THR A 59 11.80 6.34 -9.10
C THR A 59 10.73 5.70 -9.97
N PHE A 60 10.86 4.39 -10.27
CA PHE A 60 9.93 3.63 -11.10
C PHE A 60 9.68 4.27 -12.48
N GLN A 61 10.76 4.70 -13.14
CA GLN A 61 10.73 5.31 -14.49
C GLN A 61 11.28 4.37 -15.59
N GLY A 62 11.66 3.15 -15.23
CA GLY A 62 12.25 2.14 -16.08
C GLY A 62 11.23 1.45 -16.97
N THR A 63 11.73 0.84 -18.05
CA THR A 63 10.91 0.17 -19.07
C THR A 63 10.10 -1.00 -18.51
N ALA A 64 10.61 -1.72 -17.51
CA ALA A 64 9.91 -2.82 -16.85
C ALA A 64 8.69 -2.31 -16.06
N PHE A 65 8.85 -1.21 -15.33
CA PHE A 65 7.75 -0.60 -14.56
C PHE A 65 6.68 -0.06 -15.50
N ILE A 66 7.09 0.63 -16.57
CA ILE A 66 6.19 1.11 -17.62
C ILE A 66 5.39 -0.05 -18.23
N ALA A 67 6.03 -1.21 -18.46
CA ALA A 67 5.32 -2.39 -18.96
C ALA A 67 4.30 -2.93 -17.94
N MET A 68 4.61 -2.93 -16.64
CA MET A 68 3.66 -3.31 -15.60
C MET A 68 2.49 -2.33 -15.49
N ARG A 69 2.76 -1.02 -15.58
CA ARG A 69 1.74 0.03 -15.67
C ARG A 69 0.77 -0.22 -16.83
N GLN A 70 1.31 -0.47 -18.03
CA GLN A 70 0.50 -0.77 -19.20
C GLN A 70 -0.33 -2.05 -19.06
N LYS A 71 0.20 -3.09 -18.39
CA LYS A 71 -0.57 -4.31 -18.08
C LYS A 71 -1.72 -3.99 -17.14
N MET A 72 -1.47 -3.21 -16.09
CA MET A 72 -2.47 -2.84 -15.10
C MET A 72 -3.58 -1.98 -15.72
N GLU A 73 -3.25 -1.01 -16.58
CA GLU A 73 -4.23 -0.21 -17.33
C GLU A 73 -5.17 -1.07 -18.19
N LYS A 74 -4.64 -2.12 -18.82
CA LYS A 74 -5.44 -3.07 -19.60
C LYS A 74 -6.42 -3.90 -18.75
N LEU A 75 -6.23 -3.97 -17.43
CA LEU A 75 -7.16 -4.65 -16.52
C LEU A 75 -8.43 -3.83 -16.24
N GLY A 76 -8.54 -2.60 -16.75
CA GLY A 76 -9.73 -1.75 -16.58
C GLY A 76 -9.83 -1.05 -15.23
N VAL A 77 -8.71 -0.95 -14.51
CA VAL A 77 -8.54 -0.11 -13.32
C VAL A 77 -8.66 1.38 -13.68
N SER A 78 -9.26 2.16 -12.78
CA SER A 78 -9.45 3.60 -12.93
C SER A 78 -8.22 4.37 -12.47
N GLU A 79 -7.56 5.06 -13.40
CA GLU A 79 -6.47 5.99 -13.11
C GLU A 79 -6.91 7.12 -12.16
N ARG A 80 -8.16 7.59 -12.29
CA ARG A 80 -8.69 8.64 -11.40
C ARG A 80 -8.75 8.17 -9.95
N LEU A 81 -9.26 6.95 -9.70
CA LEU A 81 -9.34 6.42 -8.34
C LEU A 81 -7.96 6.19 -7.73
N GLU A 82 -7.01 5.75 -8.53
CA GLU A 82 -5.61 5.60 -8.12
C GLU A 82 -4.99 6.96 -7.73
N ARG A 83 -5.12 7.99 -8.59
CA ARG A 83 -4.61 9.33 -8.29
C ARG A 83 -5.24 9.92 -7.04
N ASP A 84 -6.56 9.78 -6.87
CA ASP A 84 -7.27 10.22 -5.67
C ASP A 84 -6.72 9.52 -4.42
N PHE A 85 -6.55 8.20 -4.49
CA PHE A 85 -5.99 7.38 -3.41
C PHE A 85 -4.57 7.82 -3.02
N ILE A 86 -3.66 7.99 -3.99
CA ILE A 86 -2.28 8.45 -3.75
C ILE A 86 -2.32 9.82 -3.04
N ASN A 87 -3.09 10.76 -3.56
CA ASN A 87 -3.17 12.11 -2.99
C ASN A 87 -3.70 12.12 -1.56
N TRP A 88 -4.69 11.27 -1.25
CA TRP A 88 -5.30 11.19 0.08
C TRP A 88 -4.35 10.55 1.09
N ILE A 89 -3.67 9.46 0.73
CA ILE A 89 -2.62 8.86 1.58
C ILE A 89 -1.52 9.87 1.90
N ILE A 90 -0.98 10.54 0.87
CA ILE A 90 0.15 11.44 1.06
C ILE A 90 -0.21 12.67 1.90
N SER A 91 -1.50 13.02 1.93
CA SER A 91 -2.02 14.08 2.79
C SER A 91 -2.27 13.60 4.22
N GLY A 92 -2.68 12.34 4.42
CA GLY A 92 -3.00 11.78 5.73
C GLY A 92 -1.82 11.20 6.53
N VAL A 93 -0.80 10.64 5.87
CA VAL A 93 0.28 9.86 6.53
C VAL A 93 1.34 10.74 7.26
N GLY A 94 1.10 12.04 7.46
CA GLY A 94 1.94 12.89 8.32
C GLY A 94 3.41 13.03 7.87
N LEU A 95 3.71 12.82 6.58
CA LEU A 95 5.08 12.81 6.05
C LEU A 95 5.72 14.21 6.07
N ASN A 96 6.93 14.30 6.62
CA ASN A 96 7.65 15.54 6.81
C ASN A 96 8.69 15.77 5.69
N GLY A 97 8.48 16.85 4.94
CA GLY A 97 9.44 17.33 3.94
C GLY A 97 9.33 16.68 2.56
N ARG A 98 9.93 17.36 1.57
CA ARG A 98 9.81 17.04 0.14
C ARG A 98 10.24 15.61 -0.20
N TYR A 99 11.37 15.15 0.34
CA TYR A 99 11.93 13.84 -0.01
C TYR A 99 11.05 12.68 0.46
N GLN A 100 10.51 12.75 1.68
CA GLN A 100 9.60 11.72 2.20
C GLN A 100 8.35 11.63 1.32
N ARG A 101 7.72 12.77 1.01
CA ARG A 101 6.52 12.83 0.17
C ARG A 101 6.77 12.28 -1.24
N THR A 102 7.85 12.71 -1.90
CA THR A 102 8.19 12.23 -3.24
C THR A 102 8.42 10.72 -3.26
N SER A 103 9.19 10.19 -2.29
CA SER A 103 9.46 8.75 -2.22
C SER A 103 8.20 7.94 -1.87
N ALA A 104 7.35 8.48 -1.00
CA ALA A 104 6.09 7.84 -0.66
C ALA A 104 5.14 7.80 -1.86
N MET A 105 5.00 8.88 -2.64
CA MET A 105 4.16 8.88 -3.84
C MET A 105 4.57 7.77 -4.81
N ALA A 106 5.87 7.68 -5.10
CA ALA A 106 6.42 6.65 -5.98
C ALA A 106 6.20 5.24 -5.42
N SER A 107 6.41 5.05 -4.12
CA SER A 107 6.20 3.76 -3.45
C SER A 107 4.72 3.33 -3.40
N VAL A 108 3.81 4.28 -3.18
CA VAL A 108 2.36 4.02 -3.22
C VAL A 108 1.97 3.56 -4.63
N GLU A 109 2.38 4.29 -5.67
CA GLU A 109 2.09 3.93 -7.07
C GLU A 109 2.62 2.53 -7.41
N ALA A 110 3.88 2.25 -7.09
CA ALA A 110 4.47 0.95 -7.38
C ALA A 110 3.78 -0.20 -6.64
N SER A 111 3.53 -0.01 -5.34
CA SER A 111 2.82 -0.98 -4.52
C SER A 111 1.41 -1.23 -5.04
N TYR A 112 0.71 -0.17 -5.47
CA TYR A 112 -0.62 -0.27 -6.07
C TYR A 112 -0.62 -1.16 -7.31
N ILE A 113 0.31 -0.91 -8.25
CA ILE A 113 0.42 -1.70 -9.48
C ILE A 113 0.75 -3.15 -9.15
N HIS A 114 1.75 -3.40 -8.30
CA HIS A 114 2.16 -4.75 -7.91
C HIS A 114 1.03 -5.54 -7.26
N LEU A 115 0.28 -4.93 -6.35
CA LEU A 115 -0.81 -5.58 -5.66
C LEU A 115 -1.96 -5.92 -6.62
N PHE A 116 -2.38 -4.98 -7.47
CA PHE A 116 -3.47 -5.20 -8.41
C PHE A 116 -3.13 -6.25 -9.48
N LEU A 117 -1.89 -6.24 -9.99
CA LEU A 117 -1.40 -7.30 -10.88
C LEU A 117 -1.38 -8.66 -10.18
N ALA A 118 -0.83 -8.75 -8.96
CA ALA A 118 -0.80 -10.00 -8.20
C ALA A 118 -2.21 -10.54 -7.91
N ILE A 119 -3.15 -9.69 -7.54
CA ILE A 119 -4.55 -10.07 -7.27
C ILE A 119 -5.21 -10.63 -8.54
N HIS A 120 -4.98 -9.98 -9.68
CA HIS A 120 -5.45 -10.48 -10.97
C HIS A 120 -4.83 -11.84 -11.33
N GLU A 121 -3.50 -11.94 -11.30
CA GLU A 121 -2.76 -13.15 -11.73
C GLU A 121 -3.03 -14.36 -10.82
N LEU A 122 -3.16 -14.16 -9.50
CA LEU A 122 -3.34 -15.26 -8.55
C LEU A 122 -4.79 -15.70 -8.36
N PHE A 123 -5.75 -14.77 -8.50
CA PHE A 123 -7.15 -15.01 -8.12
C PHE A 123 -8.17 -14.65 -9.21
N GLY A 124 -7.71 -14.23 -10.39
CA GLY A 124 -8.57 -13.99 -11.56
C GLY A 124 -9.54 -12.83 -11.37
N PHE A 125 -9.17 -11.82 -10.57
CA PHE A 125 -10.01 -10.63 -10.41
C PHE A 125 -10.05 -9.84 -11.72
N GLY A 126 -11.23 -9.73 -12.30
CA GLY A 126 -11.47 -8.87 -13.47
C GLY A 126 -11.72 -7.42 -13.08
N ALA A 127 -11.85 -6.56 -14.10
CA ALA A 127 -12.01 -5.11 -13.98
C ALA A 127 -13.00 -4.67 -12.89
N GLN A 128 -14.18 -5.29 -12.83
CA GLN A 128 -15.22 -4.90 -11.87
C GLN A 128 -14.78 -5.12 -10.41
N ARG A 129 -14.20 -6.28 -10.11
CA ARG A 129 -13.73 -6.60 -8.75
C ARG A 129 -12.53 -5.74 -8.35
N LEU A 130 -11.62 -5.49 -9.29
CA LEU A 130 -10.51 -4.56 -9.07
C LEU A 130 -11.04 -3.15 -8.79
N LYS A 131 -12.00 -2.65 -9.57
CA LYS A 131 -12.61 -1.33 -9.33
C LYS A 131 -13.32 -1.24 -7.98
N THR A 132 -13.98 -2.31 -7.52
CA THR A 132 -14.53 -2.38 -6.16
C THR A 132 -13.43 -2.17 -5.11
N ILE A 133 -12.29 -2.86 -5.25
CA ILE A 133 -11.13 -2.65 -4.36
C ILE A 133 -10.67 -1.18 -4.44
N GLN A 134 -10.56 -0.58 -5.62
CA GLN A 134 -10.14 0.82 -5.77
C GLN A 134 -11.04 1.79 -5.00
N HIS A 135 -12.36 1.59 -5.06
CA HIS A 135 -13.31 2.40 -4.31
C HIS A 135 -13.14 2.22 -2.80
N LYS A 136 -12.99 0.96 -2.35
CA LYS A 136 -12.84 0.62 -0.94
C LYS A 136 -11.56 1.21 -0.34
N ILE A 137 -10.42 1.06 -1.00
CA ILE A 137 -9.15 1.62 -0.52
C ILE A 137 -9.13 3.14 -0.57
N LYS A 138 -9.80 3.76 -1.54
CA LYS A 138 -10.00 5.21 -1.56
C LYS A 138 -10.83 5.67 -0.37
N PHE A 139 -11.89 4.94 -0.02
CA PHE A 139 -12.69 5.23 1.18
C PHE A 139 -11.83 5.19 2.44
N TYR A 140 -11.05 4.14 2.67
CA TYR A 140 -10.14 4.06 3.82
C TYR A 140 -9.07 5.17 3.82
N ALA A 141 -8.51 5.52 2.66
CA ALA A 141 -7.59 6.64 2.55
C ALA A 141 -8.26 7.98 2.91
N GLY A 142 -9.56 8.12 2.68
CA GLY A 142 -10.38 9.24 3.14
C GLY A 142 -10.46 9.30 4.66
N CYS A 143 -10.74 8.17 5.30
CA CYS A 143 -10.74 8.05 6.77
C CYS A 143 -9.39 8.48 7.38
N ILE A 144 -8.27 7.97 6.85
CA ILE A 144 -6.93 8.33 7.34
C ILE A 144 -6.66 9.83 7.16
N ARG A 145 -7.05 10.39 6.01
CA ARG A 145 -6.91 11.83 5.75
C ARG A 145 -7.71 12.67 6.74
N ASP A 146 -8.92 12.21 7.07
CA ASP A 146 -9.84 12.93 7.96
C ASP A 146 -9.53 12.67 9.45
N GLY A 147 -8.59 11.76 9.73
CA GLY A 147 -7.97 11.54 11.04
C GLY A 147 -8.59 10.43 11.88
N GLU A 148 -9.67 9.79 11.41
CA GLU A 148 -10.36 8.72 12.14
C GLU A 148 -10.97 7.66 11.18
N PRO A 149 -10.56 6.38 11.25
CA PRO A 149 -9.36 5.84 11.92
C PRO A 149 -8.03 6.22 11.25
N GLY A 150 -6.94 6.19 12.02
CA GLY A 150 -5.56 6.26 11.54
C GLY A 150 -5.08 4.96 10.86
N ILE A 151 -3.85 4.97 10.33
CA ILE A 151 -3.29 3.79 9.64
C ILE A 151 -2.96 2.67 10.62
N GLU A 152 -2.59 3.01 11.85
CA GLU A 152 -2.25 2.08 12.92
C GLU A 152 -3.43 1.16 13.26
N GLU A 153 -4.67 1.66 13.26
CA GLU A 153 -5.88 0.88 13.49
C GLU A 153 -6.12 -0.15 12.37
N PHE A 154 -5.91 0.23 11.11
CA PHE A 154 -5.97 -0.72 9.99
C PHE A 154 -4.87 -1.78 10.09
N MET A 155 -3.64 -1.39 10.46
CA MET A 155 -2.55 -2.33 10.68
C MET A 155 -2.87 -3.31 11.82
N LYS A 156 -3.42 -2.80 12.93
CA LYS A 156 -3.81 -3.62 14.08
C LYS A 156 -4.90 -4.61 13.70
N CYS A 157 -5.90 -4.18 12.93
CA CYS A 157 -6.93 -5.08 12.40
C CYS A 157 -6.29 -6.23 11.60
N MET A 158 -5.41 -5.90 10.65
CA MET A 158 -4.74 -6.90 9.83
C MET A 158 -3.75 -7.78 10.59
N ALA A 159 -3.17 -7.28 11.67
CA ALA A 159 -2.34 -8.09 12.56
C ALA A 159 -3.17 -9.13 13.32
N VAL A 160 -4.30 -8.71 13.88
CA VAL A 160 -5.17 -9.58 14.69
C VAL A 160 -5.91 -10.60 13.83
N GLU A 161 -6.54 -10.15 12.74
CA GLU A 161 -7.44 -11.01 11.95
C GLU A 161 -6.69 -11.85 10.90
N CYS A 162 -5.57 -11.32 10.40
CA CYS A 162 -4.84 -11.91 9.27
C CYS A 162 -3.38 -12.23 9.56
N GLY A 163 -2.93 -12.11 10.82
CA GLY A 163 -1.57 -12.44 11.23
C GLY A 163 -0.49 -11.60 10.54
N GLN A 164 -0.83 -10.41 10.00
CA GLN A 164 0.15 -9.55 9.35
C GLN A 164 1.08 -8.91 10.39
N VAL A 165 2.38 -8.90 10.10
CA VAL A 165 3.38 -8.32 10.99
C VAL A 165 3.81 -6.96 10.47
N TYR A 166 3.66 -5.94 11.32
CA TYR A 166 4.00 -4.55 11.02
C TYR A 166 5.02 -4.04 12.05
N PRO A 167 6.32 -3.94 11.70
CA PRO A 167 7.33 -3.38 12.60
C PRO A 167 7.01 -1.97 13.08
N GLY A 168 6.36 -1.16 12.24
CA GLY A 168 5.90 0.18 12.59
C GLY A 168 4.79 0.19 13.66
N LEU A 169 3.85 -0.75 13.60
CA LEU A 169 2.81 -0.91 14.61
C LEU A 169 3.41 -1.35 15.95
N ILE A 170 4.29 -2.36 15.92
CA ILE A 170 4.98 -2.86 17.13
C ILE A 170 5.72 -1.72 17.84
N ALA A 171 6.51 -0.94 17.09
CA ALA A 171 7.23 0.21 17.65
C ALA A 171 6.30 1.33 18.14
N CYS A 172 5.12 1.50 17.54
CA CYS A 172 4.11 2.45 17.99
C CYS A 172 3.51 2.00 19.33
N GLU A 173 3.09 0.73 19.42
CA GLU A 173 2.48 0.17 20.62
C GLU A 173 3.45 0.10 21.81
N GLU A 174 4.72 -0.21 21.57
CA GLU A 174 5.79 -0.15 22.59
C GLU A 174 5.96 1.26 23.18
N LYS A 175 5.74 2.30 22.37
CA LYS A 175 5.98 3.69 22.77
C LYS A 175 4.76 4.38 23.35
N TYR A 176 3.58 4.10 22.81
CA TYR A 176 2.35 4.85 23.10
C TYR A 176 1.25 4.00 23.74
N GLY A 177 1.46 2.69 23.87
CA GLY A 177 0.47 1.74 24.36
C GLY A 177 -0.31 1.08 23.23
N GLU A 178 -1.05 0.02 23.57
CA GLU A 178 -1.79 -0.79 22.61
C GLU A 178 -2.80 0.04 21.80
N VAL A 179 -2.80 -0.17 20.48
CA VAL A 179 -3.79 0.39 19.57
C VAL A 179 -5.09 -0.41 19.73
N LYS A 180 -6.17 0.27 20.09
CA LYS A 180 -7.49 -0.34 20.31
C LYS A 180 -8.32 -0.30 19.04
N ILE A 181 -8.75 -1.46 18.57
CA ILE A 181 -9.61 -1.63 17.39
C ILE A 181 -11.00 -2.21 17.72
N TYR A 182 -11.22 -2.60 18.97
CA TYR A 182 -12.50 -3.04 19.49
C TYR A 182 -12.84 -2.17 20.71
N GLY A 183 -13.98 -1.49 20.64
CA GLY A 183 -14.60 -0.76 21.74
C GLY A 183 -15.63 -1.62 22.45
#